data_AF-A0A351L8N3-F1
#
_entry.id   AF-A0A351L8N3-F1
#
_cell.length_a   1.000
_cell.length_b   1.000
_cell.length_c   1.000
_cell.angle_alpha   90.00
_cell.angle_beta   90.00
_cell.angle_gamma   90.00
#
_symmetry.space_group_name_H-M   'P 1'
#
loop_
_entity.id
_entity.type
_entity.pdbx_description
1 polymer ?
#
loop_
_entity_poly.entity_id
_entity_poly.type
_entity_poly.pdbx_seq_one_letter_code
_entity_poly.pdbx_strand_id
1 'polypeptide(L)'
;MATLTIENLPDDLMAQLQQLATKNNQPLDEQVISLLKQAIQKPQPPLKFLISPETDPTWEERRKAVPQILADIDKRRRLNPADFGLLDSTELLREDRQR
;
A
#
# COMPACT_ATOMS: atom_id res chain seq x y z
N MET A 1 -4.07 -27.97 22.18
CA MET A 1 -4.50 -26.55 22.21
C MET A 1 -3.24 -25.73 22.40
N ALA A 2 -2.97 -24.76 21.52
CA ALA A 2 -1.81 -23.88 21.68
C ALA A 2 -2.23 -22.64 22.50
N THR A 3 -1.38 -22.19 23.41
CA THR A 3 -1.58 -20.98 24.20
C THR A 3 -0.67 -19.88 23.68
N LEU A 4 -1.24 -18.71 23.37
CA LEU A 4 -0.49 -17.53 22.94
C LEU A 4 -0.46 -16.52 24.09
N THR A 5 0.73 -16.20 24.59
CA THR A 5 0.95 -15.16 25.60
C THR A 5 1.66 -13.99 24.94
N ILE A 6 1.06 -12.80 25.01
CA ILE A 6 1.64 -11.56 24.48
C ILE A 6 2.03 -10.70 25.69
N GLU A 7 3.33 -10.57 25.96
CA GLU A 7 3.83 -9.86 27.15
C GLU A 7 3.87 -8.34 26.98
N ASN A 8 4.15 -7.88 25.76
CA ASN A 8 4.34 -6.46 25.46
C ASN A 8 3.28 -5.96 24.47
N LEU A 9 2.01 -6.02 24.87
CA LEU A 9 0.91 -5.45 24.09
C LEU A 9 0.67 -4.00 24.55
N PRO A 10 0.84 -2.99 23.67
CA PRO A 10 0.54 -1.60 24.00
C PRO A 10 -0.90 -1.44 24.51
N ASP A 11 -1.07 -0.63 25.57
CA ASP A 11 -2.37 -0.37 26.20
C ASP A 11 -3.42 0.15 25.20
N ASP A 12 -2.97 0.99 24.26
CA ASP A 12 -3.82 1.52 23.19
C ASP A 12 -4.41 0.42 22.29
N LEU A 13 -3.64 -0.64 22.02
CA LEU A 13 -4.10 -1.77 21.22
C LEU A 13 -5.05 -2.65 22.01
N MET A 14 -4.81 -2.84 23.31
CA MET A 14 -5.76 -3.52 24.19
C MET A 14 -7.11 -2.82 24.21
N ALA A 15 -7.13 -1.49 24.35
CA ALA A 15 -8.34 -0.71 24.35
C ALA A 15 -9.12 -0.85 23.01
N GLN A 16 -8.41 -0.81 21.87
CA GLN A 16 -9.03 -0.98 20.56
C GLN A 16 -9.60 -2.40 20.37
N LEU A 17 -8.88 -3.43 20.81
CA LEU A 17 -9.38 -4.81 20.75
C LEU A 17 -10.62 -5.00 21.62
N GLN A 18 -10.65 -4.40 22.81
CA GLN A 18 -11.80 -4.45 23.70
C GLN A 18 -13.02 -3.70 23.11
N GLN A 19 -12.80 -2.55 22.48
CA GLN A 19 -13.87 -1.83 21.77
C GLN A 19 -14.43 -2.66 20.61
N LEU A 20 -13.57 -3.30 19.83
CA LEU A 20 -13.98 -4.18 18.73
C LEU A 20 -14.76 -5.40 19.22
N ALA A 21 -14.30 -6.03 20.31
CA ALA A 21 -15.00 -7.15 20.94
C ALA A 21 -16.41 -6.75 21.41
N THR A 22 -16.51 -5.59 22.09
CA THR A 22 -17.79 -5.04 22.54
C THR A 22 -18.74 -4.74 21.37
N LYS A 23 -18.22 -4.18 20.29
CA LYS A 23 -18.99 -3.86 19.08
C LYS A 23 -19.53 -5.12 18.38
N ASN A 24 -18.74 -6.18 18.36
CA ASN A 24 -19.10 -7.44 17.71
C ASN A 24 -19.83 -8.40 18.67
N ASN A 25 -20.08 -7.99 19.91
CA ASN A 25 -20.71 -8.78 20.97
C ASN A 25 -20.04 -10.14 21.19
N GLN A 26 -18.70 -10.16 21.10
CA GLN A 26 -17.86 -11.34 21.24
C GLN A 26 -16.92 -11.16 22.43
N PRO A 27 -16.53 -12.24 23.12
CA PRO A 27 -15.47 -12.17 24.11
C PRO A 27 -14.13 -11.80 23.43
N LEU A 28 -13.27 -11.12 24.17
CA LEU A 28 -11.99 -10.60 23.67
C LEU A 28 -11.16 -11.69 22.98
N ASP A 29 -11.06 -12.87 23.60
CA ASP A 29 -10.28 -13.99 23.08
C ASP A 29 -10.79 -14.49 21.72
N GLU A 30 -12.11 -14.61 21.55
CA GLU A 30 -12.70 -15.02 20.26
C GLU A 30 -12.50 -13.95 19.19
N GLN A 31 -12.61 -12.67 19.56
CA GLN A 31 -12.36 -11.55 18.66
C GLN A 31 -10.90 -11.53 18.18
N VAL A 32 -9.95 -11.81 19.07
CA VAL A 32 -8.53 -11.92 18.73
C VAL A 32 -8.28 -13.12 17.81
N ILE A 33 -8.87 -14.28 18.10
CA ILE A 33 -8.76 -15.47 17.24
C ILE A 33 -9.36 -15.20 15.86
N SER A 34 -10.51 -14.53 15.80
CA SER A 34 -11.16 -14.14 14.55
C SER A 34 -10.28 -13.20 13.72
N LEU A 35 -9.68 -12.19 14.37
CA LEU A 35 -8.76 -11.26 13.74
C LEU A 35 -7.52 -11.97 13.18
N LEU A 36 -6.93 -12.89 13.95
CA LEU A 36 -5.78 -13.70 13.53
C LEU A 36 -6.13 -14.60 12.34
N LYS A 37 -7.30 -15.25 12.36
CA LYS A 37 -7.80 -16.04 11.21
C LYS A 37 -7.97 -15.16 9.98
N GLN A 38 -8.54 -13.97 10.14
CA GLN A 38 -8.72 -13.02 9.05
C GLN A 38 -7.38 -12.51 8.50
N ALA A 39 -6.39 -12.23 9.35
CA ALA A 39 -5.06 -11.79 8.94
C ALA A 39 -4.32 -12.87 8.13
N ILE A 40 -4.49 -14.14 8.50
CA ILE A 40 -3.93 -15.28 7.74
C ILE A 40 -4.65 -15.46 6.39
N GLN A 41 -5.98 -15.30 6.35
CA GLN A 41 -6.78 -15.48 5.12
C GLN A 41 -6.68 -14.30 4.15
N LYS A 42 -6.52 -13.09 4.67
CA LYS A 42 -6.26 -11.87 3.91
C LYS A 42 -4.88 -11.35 4.32
N PRO A 43 -3.79 -11.98 3.86
CA PRO A 43 -2.49 -11.35 3.98
C PRO A 43 -2.64 -9.97 3.33
N GLN A 44 -2.56 -8.91 4.14
CA GLN A 44 -2.54 -7.58 3.59
C GLN A 44 -1.40 -7.57 2.57
N PRO A 45 -1.66 -7.25 1.28
CA PRO A 45 -0.59 -7.19 0.32
C PRO A 45 0.44 -6.21 0.89
N PRO A 46 1.72 -6.59 1.00
CA PRO A 46 2.74 -5.64 1.41
C PRO A 46 2.59 -4.39 0.55
N LEU A 47 2.72 -3.20 1.16
CA LEU A 47 2.63 -1.91 0.47
C LEU A 47 3.44 -2.02 -0.83
N LYS A 48 2.76 -2.03 -1.97
CA LYS A 48 3.28 -2.42 -3.29
C LYS A 48 4.50 -1.61 -3.76
N PHE A 49 4.81 -0.53 -3.04
CA PHE A 49 5.89 0.40 -3.32
C PHE A 49 7.24 0.03 -2.69
N LEU A 50 7.31 -0.98 -1.82
CA LEU A 50 8.54 -1.37 -1.10
C LEU A 50 9.13 -2.71 -1.53
N ILE A 51 8.61 -3.35 -2.58
CA ILE A 51 8.95 -4.75 -2.85
C ILE A 51 10.20 -4.84 -3.73
N SER A 52 11.32 -5.23 -3.10
CA SER A 52 12.52 -5.72 -3.77
C SER A 52 12.27 -7.08 -4.45
N PRO A 53 13.08 -7.49 -5.45
CA PRO A 53 12.91 -8.76 -6.19
C PRO A 53 12.81 -10.02 -5.31
N GLU A 54 13.36 -9.95 -4.11
CA GLU A 54 13.54 -11.09 -3.19
C GLU A 54 12.24 -11.54 -2.51
N THR A 55 11.19 -10.71 -2.49
CA THR A 55 9.97 -10.95 -1.71
C THR A 55 8.71 -11.19 -2.53
N ASP A 56 8.70 -10.92 -3.84
CA ASP A 56 7.53 -11.15 -4.71
C ASP A 56 7.92 -11.99 -5.94
N PRO A 57 7.44 -13.23 -6.06
CA PRO A 57 7.71 -14.08 -7.23
C PRO A 57 7.16 -13.50 -8.54
N THR A 58 6.24 -12.53 -8.49
CA THR A 58 5.66 -11.85 -9.66
C THR A 58 6.41 -10.57 -10.06
N TRP A 59 7.51 -10.24 -9.37
CA TRP A 59 8.31 -9.04 -9.66
C TRP A 59 8.84 -9.00 -11.10
N GLU A 60 9.37 -10.13 -11.59
CA GLU A 60 9.91 -10.20 -12.95
C GLU A 60 8.85 -10.00 -14.03
N GLU A 61 7.66 -10.57 -13.83
CA GLU A 61 6.53 -10.44 -14.75
C GLU A 61 6.06 -8.98 -14.82
N ARG A 62 5.95 -8.30 -13.67
CA ARG A 62 5.62 -6.87 -13.62
C ARG A 62 6.69 -6.02 -14.29
N ARG A 63 7.97 -6.29 -14.03
CA ARG A 63 9.08 -5.57 -14.67
C ARG A 63 9.04 -5.71 -16.19
N LYS A 64 8.74 -6.92 -16.70
CA LYS A 64 8.56 -7.16 -18.13
C LYS A 64 7.35 -6.42 -18.70
N ALA A 65 6.31 -6.16 -17.91
CA ALA A 65 5.13 -5.40 -18.32
C ALA A 65 5.34 -3.86 -18.31
N VAL A 66 6.33 -3.33 -17.60
CA VAL A 66 6.58 -1.87 -17.49
C VAL A 66 6.77 -1.19 -18.86
N PRO A 67 7.62 -1.70 -19.79
CA PRO A 67 7.79 -1.08 -21.10
C PRO A 67 6.49 -0.99 -21.90
N GLN A 68 5.62 -2.00 -21.78
CA GLN A 68 4.34 -2.03 -22.47
C GLN A 68 3.36 -1.00 -21.89
N ILE A 69 3.31 -0.86 -20.56
CA ILE A 69 2.53 0.16 -19.87
C ILE A 69 3.00 1.56 -20.27
N LEU A 70 4.32 1.80 -20.33
CA LEU A 70 4.88 3.08 -20.76
C LEU A 70 4.51 3.41 -22.21
N ALA A 71 4.66 2.44 -23.12
CA ALA A 71 4.25 2.61 -24.51
C ALA A 71 2.75 2.90 -24.65
N ASP A 72 1.89 2.25 -23.86
CA ASP A 72 0.46 2.50 -23.87
C ASP A 72 0.08 3.85 -23.25
N ILE A 73 0.85 4.33 -22.27
CA ILE A 73 0.72 5.68 -21.73
C ILE A 73 1.13 6.72 -22.79
N ASP A 74 2.22 6.49 -23.52
CA ASP A 74 2.72 7.41 -24.54
C ASP A 74 1.80 7.48 -25.78
N LYS A 75 1.08 6.40 -26.08
CA LYS A 75 0.01 6.40 -27.09
C LYS A 75 -1.22 7.23 -26.70
N ARG A 76 -1.42 7.50 -25.41
CA ARG A 76 -2.56 8.33 -24.99
C ARG A 76 -2.30 9.76 -25.45
N ARG A 77 -3.33 10.38 -26.03
CA ARG A 77 -3.28 11.79 -26.44
C ARG A 77 -2.97 12.65 -25.22
N ARG A 78 -1.72 13.08 -25.09
CA ARG A 78 -1.30 14.07 -24.10
C ARG A 78 -1.46 15.45 -24.73
N LEU A 79 -1.97 16.40 -23.96
CA LEU A 79 -1.86 17.80 -24.30
C LEU A 79 -0.43 18.21 -23.96
N ASN A 80 0.42 18.38 -24.96
CA ASN A 80 1.76 18.89 -24.73
C ASN A 80 1.66 20.41 -24.61
N PRO A 81 2.11 21.04 -23.51
CA PRO A 81 2.09 22.50 -23.36
C PRO A 81 2.79 23.22 -24.53
N ALA A 82 3.82 22.59 -25.11
CA ALA A 82 4.53 23.09 -26.28
C ALA A 82 3.62 23.26 -27.52
N ASP A 83 2.58 22.41 -27.68
CA ASP A 83 1.62 22.52 -28.80
C ASP A 83 0.78 23.81 -28.71
N PHE A 84 0.74 24.45 -27.53
CA PHE A 84 0.04 25.71 -27.26
C PHE A 84 1.02 26.87 -27.02
N GLY A 85 2.32 26.69 -27.29
CA GLY A 85 3.35 27.70 -27.05
C GLY A 85 3.61 27.99 -25.56
N LEU A 86 3.17 27.12 -24.66
CA LEU A 86 3.40 27.23 -23.23
C LEU A 86 4.67 26.48 -22.84
N LEU A 87 5.39 27.01 -21.85
CA LEU A 87 6.53 26.29 -21.27
C LEU A 87 6.06 25.02 -20.57
N ASP A 88 6.90 23.98 -20.62
CA ASP A 88 6.68 22.81 -19.79
C ASP A 88 6.75 23.19 -18.32
N SER A 89 5.89 22.58 -17.53
CA SER A 89 5.89 22.61 -16.07
C SER A 89 7.27 22.38 -15.46
N THR A 90 8.10 21.53 -16.07
CA THR A 90 9.46 21.29 -15.61
C THR A 90 10.37 22.52 -15.75
N GLU A 91 10.20 23.30 -16.82
CA GLU A 91 10.94 24.55 -17.03
C GLU A 91 10.45 25.65 -16.07
N LEU A 92 9.14 25.77 -15.85
CA LEU A 92 8.58 26.73 -14.89
C LEU A 92 9.13 26.50 -13.47
N LEU A 93 9.26 25.22 -13.06
CA LEU A 93 9.84 24.87 -11.76
C LEU A 93 11.35 25.15 -11.68
N ARG A 94 12.08 25.10 -12.80
CA ARG A 94 13.50 25.49 -12.82
C ARG A 94 13.66 26.99 -12.72
N GLU A 95 12.85 27.75 -13.44
CA GLU A 95 12.85 29.21 -13.35
C GLU A 95 12.55 29.69 -11.92
N ASP A 96 11.54 29.10 -11.27
CA ASP A 96 11.16 29.45 -9.89
C ASP A 96 12.28 29.16 -8.89
N ARG A 97 13.03 28.07 -9.08
CA ARG A 97 14.20 27.76 -8.23
C ARG A 97 15.42 28.65 -8.48
N GLN A 98 15.47 29.35 -9.61
CA GLN A 98 16.57 30.24 -9.97
C GLN A 98 16.29 31.71 -9.58
N ARG A 99 15.11 32.01 -9.03
CA ARG A 99 14.76 33.31 -8.44
C ARG A 99 15.13 33.37 -6.96
#